data_AF-A0A0P4VV03-F1
#
_entry.id   AF-A0A0P4VV03-F1
#
_cell.length_a   1.000
_cell.length_b   1.000
_cell.length_c   1.000
_cell.angle_alpha   90.00
_cell.angle_beta   90.00
_cell.angle_gamma   90.00
#
_symmetry.space_group_name_H-M   'P 1'
#
loop_
_entity.id
_entity.type
_entity.pdbx_description
1 polymer ?
#
loop_
_entity_poly.entity_id
_entity_poly.type
_entity_poly.pdbx_seq_one_letter_code
_entity_poly.pdbx_strand_id
1 'polypeptide(L)'
;MRRQNVRTLSLVVCTFTYLLIGAAVFDALESDAEAERLRVIEYVRGHLLQQYNISGAEYKLIETVIIENQPHKAGQQWKFAGALYFVTVVVAMIGYGHSTPETIGGKAFCIVYAVVGIPLGMVMFQSIGERLNKFTSVIIKKMKKMLGCATTEATDVNQLFVTGTLSSIVMTAGAAVFSHYENWNYIDAFYYCFITLTTIGFGDFVALQVTQRSGNFYFISTSISTN
;
A
#
# COMPACT_ATOMS: atom_id res chain seq x y z
N MET A 1 -5.66 -8.73 40.75
CA MET A 1 -4.67 -8.85 39.65
C MET A 1 -3.73 -7.64 39.68
N ARG A 2 -2.43 -7.82 39.37
CA ARG A 2 -1.50 -6.68 39.26
C ARG A 2 -1.94 -5.75 38.11
N ARG A 3 -1.80 -4.43 38.29
CA ARG A 3 -2.21 -3.40 37.31
C ARG A 3 -1.62 -3.62 35.91
N GLN A 4 -0.40 -4.17 35.82
CA GLN A 4 0.26 -4.55 34.57
C GLN A 4 -0.48 -5.69 33.85
N ASN A 5 -0.85 -6.75 34.57
CA ASN A 5 -1.59 -7.89 34.01
C ASN A 5 -2.97 -7.46 33.53
N VAL A 6 -3.65 -6.59 34.26
CA VAL A 6 -4.94 -6.02 33.85
C VAL A 6 -4.78 -5.23 32.56
N ARG A 7 -3.78 -4.33 32.47
CA ARG A 7 -3.51 -3.55 31.25
C ARG A 7 -3.22 -4.45 30.04
N THR A 8 -2.36 -5.45 30.21
CA THR A 8 -2.02 -6.40 29.13
C THR A 8 -3.25 -7.18 28.68
N LEU A 9 -4.04 -7.71 29.62
CA LEU A 9 -5.26 -8.45 29.29
C LEU A 9 -6.28 -7.55 28.60
N SER A 10 -6.46 -6.31 29.06
CA SER A 10 -7.34 -5.34 28.41
C SER A 10 -6.91 -5.04 26.98
N LEU A 11 -5.60 -4.84 26.72
CA LEU A 11 -5.11 -4.62 25.36
C LEU A 11 -5.36 -5.83 24.45
N VAL A 12 -5.11 -7.04 24.94
CA VAL A 12 -5.38 -8.27 24.18
C VAL A 12 -6.86 -8.40 23.82
N VAL A 13 -7.75 -8.19 24.79
CA VAL A 13 -9.20 -8.24 24.55
C VAL A 13 -9.61 -7.16 23.54
N CYS A 14 -9.16 -5.91 23.72
CA CYS A 14 -9.47 -4.81 22.80
C CYS A 14 -9.00 -5.11 21.38
N THR A 15 -7.76 -5.57 21.18
CA THR A 15 -7.23 -5.92 19.86
C THR A 15 -8.02 -7.05 19.23
N PHE A 16 -8.35 -8.11 19.99
CA PHE A 16 -9.14 -9.21 19.46
C PHE A 16 -10.55 -8.76 19.04
N THR A 17 -11.22 -7.95 19.87
CA THR A 17 -12.52 -7.37 19.50
C THR A 17 -12.44 -6.46 18.28
N TYR A 18 -11.37 -5.67 18.14
CA TYR A 18 -11.15 -4.82 16.97
C TYR A 18 -10.98 -5.65 15.69
N LEU A 19 -10.25 -6.77 15.76
CA LEU A 19 -10.10 -7.70 14.63
C LEU A 19 -11.43 -8.35 14.25
N LEU A 20 -12.25 -8.77 15.23
CA LEU A 20 -13.56 -9.36 14.95
C LEU A 20 -14.53 -8.37 14.29
N ILE A 21 -14.55 -7.11 14.76
CA ILE A 21 -15.35 -6.05 14.13
C ILE A 21 -14.85 -5.80 12.71
N GLY A 22 -13.53 -5.70 12.52
CA GLY A 22 -12.93 -5.54 11.19
C GLY A 22 -13.31 -6.67 10.24
N ALA A 23 -13.23 -7.93 10.69
CA ALA A 23 -13.62 -9.10 9.90
C ALA A 23 -15.09 -9.05 9.49
N ALA A 24 -16.00 -8.72 10.41
CA ALA A 24 -17.43 -8.61 10.12
C ALA A 24 -17.74 -7.48 9.12
N VAL A 25 -17.04 -6.33 9.23
CA VAL A 25 -17.22 -5.21 8.30
C VAL A 25 -16.69 -5.56 6.91
N PHE A 26 -15.49 -6.15 6.80
CA PHE A 26 -14.96 -6.56 5.49
C PHE A 26 -15.78 -7.66 4.84
N ASP A 27 -16.27 -8.65 5.59
CA ASP A 27 -17.20 -9.66 5.07
C ASP A 27 -18.48 -9.02 4.50
N ALA A 28 -19.07 -8.07 5.25
CA ALA A 28 -20.27 -7.38 4.80
C ALA A 28 -20.06 -6.47 3.57
N LEU A 29 -18.84 -5.97 3.36
CA LEU A 29 -18.53 -5.04 2.27
C LEU A 29 -18.00 -5.75 1.01
N GLU A 30 -17.22 -6.82 1.15
CA GLU A 30 -16.47 -7.43 0.05
C GLU A 30 -17.01 -8.80 -0.41
N SER A 31 -17.70 -9.56 0.45
CA SER A 31 -18.04 -10.96 0.14
C SER A 31 -19.00 -11.10 -1.05
N ASP A 32 -20.02 -10.26 -1.15
CA ASP A 32 -20.95 -10.26 -2.28
C ASP A 32 -20.26 -9.83 -3.59
N ALA A 33 -19.38 -8.82 -3.51
CA ALA A 33 -18.63 -8.32 -4.65
C ALA A 33 -17.61 -9.35 -5.16
N GLU A 34 -16.94 -10.08 -4.26
CA GLU A 34 -16.07 -11.20 -4.62
C GLU A 34 -16.86 -12.33 -5.30
N ALA A 35 -18.00 -12.73 -4.74
CA ALA A 35 -18.85 -13.77 -5.31
C ALA A 35 -19.33 -13.40 -6.72
N GLU A 36 -19.69 -12.14 -6.96
CA GLU A 36 -20.06 -11.66 -8.29
C GLU A 36 -18.88 -11.70 -9.26
N ARG A 37 -17.70 -11.22 -8.85
CA ARG A 37 -16.48 -11.27 -9.68
C ARG A 37 -16.12 -12.72 -10.06
N LEU A 38 -16.21 -13.65 -9.12
CA LEU A 38 -15.95 -15.07 -9.37
C LEU A 38 -16.93 -15.65 -10.40
N ARG A 39 -18.23 -15.35 -10.29
CA ARG A 39 -19.24 -15.77 -11.28
C ARG A 39 -18.92 -15.24 -12.68
N VAL A 40 -18.49 -13.99 -12.79
CA VAL A 40 -18.09 -13.40 -14.09
C VAL A 40 -16.87 -14.10 -14.66
N ILE A 41 -15.84 -14.37 -13.84
CA ILE A 41 -14.64 -15.09 -14.28
C ILE A 41 -14.98 -16.50 -14.75
N GLU A 42 -15.81 -17.23 -14.00
CA GLU A 42 -16.25 -18.58 -14.37
C GLU A 42 -17.08 -18.58 -15.66
N TYR A 43 -17.96 -17.60 -15.84
CA TYR A 43 -18.73 -17.41 -17.06
C TYR A 43 -17.83 -17.17 -18.27
N VAL A 44 -16.89 -16.21 -18.17
CA VAL A 44 -15.92 -15.90 -19.25
C VAL A 44 -15.06 -17.11 -19.54
N ARG A 45 -14.58 -17.82 -18.52
CA ARG A 45 -13.83 -19.07 -18.68
C ARG A 45 -14.62 -20.11 -19.46
N GLY A 46 -15.88 -20.37 -19.08
CA GLY A 46 -16.76 -21.31 -19.77
C GLY A 46 -16.97 -20.93 -21.23
N HIS A 47 -17.20 -19.64 -21.50
CA HIS A 47 -17.36 -19.12 -22.85
C HIS A 47 -16.09 -19.33 -23.70
N LEU A 48 -14.91 -19.03 -23.17
CA LEU A 48 -13.63 -19.23 -23.87
C LEU A 48 -13.37 -20.70 -24.19
N LEU A 49 -13.61 -21.61 -23.24
CA LEU A 49 -13.42 -23.06 -23.44
C LEU A 49 -14.31 -23.59 -24.56
N GLN A 50 -15.57 -23.15 -24.61
CA GLN A 50 -16.52 -23.58 -25.65
C GLN A 50 -16.24 -22.93 -27.01
N GLN A 51 -16.07 -21.61 -27.05
CA GLN A 51 -15.91 -20.84 -28.28
C GLN A 51 -14.65 -21.25 -29.06
N TYR A 52 -13.55 -21.50 -28.33
CA TYR A 52 -12.25 -21.86 -28.91
C TYR A 52 -11.92 -23.34 -28.81
N ASN A 53 -12.84 -24.17 -28.29
CA ASN A 53 -12.65 -25.61 -28.08
C ASN A 53 -11.34 -25.94 -27.33
N ILE A 54 -11.03 -25.14 -26.30
CA ILE A 54 -9.81 -25.27 -25.48
C ILE A 54 -10.09 -26.33 -24.40
N SER A 55 -9.19 -27.30 -24.24
CA SER A 55 -9.29 -28.26 -23.14
C SER A 55 -8.94 -27.62 -21.80
N GLY A 56 -9.45 -28.18 -20.69
CA GLY A 56 -9.15 -27.66 -19.35
C GLY A 56 -7.65 -27.66 -19.01
N ALA A 57 -6.87 -28.59 -19.57
CA ALA A 57 -5.42 -28.66 -19.40
C ALA A 57 -4.68 -27.55 -20.16
N GLU A 58 -5.10 -27.25 -21.39
CA GLU A 58 -4.55 -26.16 -22.20
C GLU A 58 -4.87 -24.80 -21.57
N TYR A 59 -6.09 -24.61 -21.07
CA TYR A 59 -6.44 -23.39 -20.35
C TYR A 59 -5.54 -23.15 -19.14
N LYS A 60 -5.23 -24.21 -18.37
CA LYS A 60 -4.32 -24.10 -17.23
C LYS A 60 -2.90 -23.71 -17.62
N LEU A 61 -2.41 -24.16 -18.77
CA LEU A 61 -1.11 -23.73 -19.32
C LEU A 61 -1.16 -22.24 -19.67
N ILE A 62 -2.22 -21.79 -20.36
CA ILE A 62 -2.42 -20.38 -20.71
C ILE A 62 -2.50 -19.51 -19.44
N GLU A 63 -3.28 -19.94 -18.45
CA GLU A 63 -3.39 -19.27 -17.15
C GLU A 63 -2.03 -19.15 -16.46
N THR A 64 -1.24 -20.24 -16.44
CA THR A 64 0.12 -20.23 -15.87
C THR A 64 1.01 -19.21 -16.58
N VAL A 65 0.99 -19.18 -17.91
CA VAL A 65 1.77 -18.20 -18.69
C VAL A 65 1.30 -16.77 -18.41
N ILE A 66 -0.01 -16.54 -18.25
CA ILE A 66 -0.55 -15.21 -17.95
C ILE A 66 -0.09 -14.73 -16.56
N ILE A 67 -0.14 -15.60 -15.55
CA ILE A 67 0.27 -15.30 -14.18
C ILE A 67 1.78 -15.01 -14.12
N GLU A 68 2.60 -15.87 -14.72
CA GLU A 68 4.07 -15.70 -14.77
C GLU A 68 4.52 -14.45 -15.56
N ASN A 69 3.74 -14.06 -16.57
CA ASN A 69 4.05 -12.87 -17.36
C ASN A 69 3.57 -11.57 -16.68
N GLN A 70 2.70 -11.63 -15.66
CA GLN A 70 2.19 -10.45 -14.96
C GLN A 70 3.27 -9.47 -14.45
N PRO A 71 4.35 -9.90 -13.76
CA PRO A 71 5.41 -8.99 -13.31
C PRO A 71 6.25 -8.41 -14.46
N HIS A 72 6.28 -9.08 -15.61
CA HIS A 72 7.03 -8.64 -16.79
C HIS A 72 6.28 -7.59 -17.62
N LYS A 73 4.95 -7.46 -17.43
CA LYS A 73 4.12 -6.46 -18.14
C LYS A 73 4.53 -5.02 -17.84
N ALA A 74 5.07 -4.75 -16.66
CA ALA A 74 5.57 -3.43 -16.27
C ALA A 74 7.03 -3.15 -16.74
N GLY A 75 7.61 -4.04 -17.56
CA GLY A 75 8.96 -3.94 -18.07
C GLY A 75 10.02 -4.63 -17.19
N GLN A 76 11.29 -4.47 -17.55
CA GLN A 76 12.41 -5.09 -16.83
C GLN A 76 12.64 -4.42 -15.46
N GLN A 77 12.11 -5.03 -14.40
CA GLN A 77 12.17 -4.51 -13.01
C GLN A 77 13.59 -4.50 -12.41
N TRP A 78 14.48 -5.41 -12.85
CA TRP A 78 15.81 -5.58 -12.23
C TRP A 78 16.95 -4.79 -12.91
N LYS A 79 16.68 -3.54 -13.28
CA LYS A 79 17.74 -2.55 -13.55
C LYS A 79 18.03 -1.73 -12.29
N PHE A 80 19.12 -0.96 -12.29
CA PHE A 80 19.56 -0.22 -11.10
C PHE A 80 18.45 0.60 -10.43
N ALA A 81 17.61 1.31 -11.20
CA ALA A 81 16.50 2.09 -10.65
C ALA A 81 15.44 1.23 -9.94
N GLY A 82 15.04 0.11 -10.54
CA GLY A 82 14.08 -0.82 -9.92
C GLY A 82 14.69 -1.60 -8.74
N ALA A 83 15.98 -1.93 -8.80
CA ALA A 83 16.71 -2.49 -7.67
C ALA A 83 16.79 -1.49 -6.50
N LEU A 84 17.04 -0.21 -6.78
CA LEU A 84 17.05 0.85 -5.77
C LEU A 84 15.66 1.03 -5.13
N TYR A 85 14.61 0.98 -5.95
CA TYR A 85 13.22 1.00 -5.48
C TYR A 85 12.93 -0.19 -4.56
N PHE A 86 13.28 -1.41 -5.00
CA PHE A 86 13.12 -2.64 -4.21
C PHE A 86 13.81 -2.55 -2.84
N VAL A 87 15.09 -2.18 -2.80
CA VAL A 87 15.82 -2.11 -1.51
C VAL A 87 15.31 -1.00 -0.59
N THR A 88 14.75 0.09 -1.15
CA THR A 88 14.09 1.16 -0.38
C THR A 88 12.80 0.64 0.27
N VAL A 89 11.97 -0.08 -0.51
CA VAL A 89 10.73 -0.70 -0.04
C VAL A 89 10.99 -1.76 1.04
N VAL A 90 12.08 -2.52 0.94
CA VAL A 90 12.51 -3.48 1.98
C VAL A 90 12.91 -2.78 3.28
N VAL A 91 13.75 -1.74 3.21
CA VAL A 91 14.19 -0.98 4.40
C VAL A 91 13.03 -0.23 5.05
N ALA A 92 12.12 0.30 4.23
CA ALA A 92 10.91 0.97 4.69
C ALA A 92 9.81 0.00 5.18
N MET A 93 10.01 -1.32 5.07
CA MET A 93 9.06 -2.36 5.46
C MET A 93 7.69 -2.28 4.75
N ILE A 94 7.64 -1.66 3.56
CA ILE A 94 6.39 -1.53 2.79
C ILE A 94 6.07 -2.84 2.08
N GLY A 95 7.03 -3.41 1.35
CA GLY A 95 6.92 -4.76 0.80
C GLY A 95 5.81 -5.04 -0.23
N TYR A 96 5.59 -4.18 -1.24
CA TYR A 96 4.52 -4.34 -2.25
C TYR A 96 4.42 -5.68 -3.00
N GLY A 97 5.45 -6.52 -3.01
CA GLY A 97 5.40 -7.84 -3.67
C GLY A 97 5.39 -7.85 -5.21
N HIS A 98 5.23 -6.72 -5.89
CA HIS A 98 5.28 -6.65 -7.37
C HIS A 98 6.66 -7.04 -7.97
N SER A 99 7.74 -6.95 -7.18
CA SER A 99 9.09 -7.40 -7.53
C SER A 99 9.68 -8.15 -6.34
N THR A 100 9.96 -9.45 -6.50
CA THR A 100 10.59 -10.26 -5.45
C THR A 100 11.80 -11.03 -6.00
N PRO A 101 12.83 -11.32 -5.18
CA PRO A 101 14.00 -12.03 -5.64
C PRO A 101 13.65 -13.51 -5.90
N GLU A 102 13.80 -13.97 -7.15
CA GLU A 102 13.52 -15.37 -7.49
C GLU A 102 14.71 -16.32 -7.27
N THR A 103 15.92 -15.80 -7.43
CA THR A 103 17.15 -16.60 -7.29
C THR A 103 17.47 -16.91 -5.83
N ILE A 104 18.09 -18.07 -5.59
CA ILE A 104 18.56 -18.47 -4.25
C ILE A 104 19.50 -17.40 -3.66
N GLY A 105 20.43 -16.88 -4.47
CA GLY A 105 21.35 -15.82 -4.06
C GLY A 105 20.63 -14.52 -3.71
N GLY A 106 19.64 -14.11 -4.50
CA GLY A 106 18.83 -12.92 -4.22
C GLY A 106 18.01 -13.06 -2.94
N LYS A 107 17.39 -14.22 -2.70
CA LYS A 107 16.65 -14.51 -1.46
C LYS A 107 17.57 -14.47 -0.24
N ALA A 108 18.72 -15.14 -0.30
CA ALA A 108 19.69 -15.15 0.79
C ALA A 108 20.23 -13.74 1.09
N PHE A 109 20.58 -12.97 0.05
CA PHE A 109 21.03 -11.59 0.22
C PHE A 109 19.93 -10.70 0.81
N CYS A 110 18.69 -10.83 0.36
CA CYS A 110 17.56 -10.06 0.88
C CYS A 110 17.35 -10.29 2.38
N ILE A 111 17.50 -11.53 2.87
CA ILE A 111 17.41 -11.84 4.31
C ILE A 111 18.49 -11.08 5.09
N VAL A 112 19.75 -11.19 4.67
CA VAL A 112 20.88 -10.52 5.34
C VAL A 112 20.74 -9.00 5.27
N TYR A 113 20.33 -8.48 4.11
CA TYR A 113 20.10 -7.05 3.88
C TYR A 113 18.99 -6.51 4.79
N ALA A 114 17.86 -7.23 4.92
CA ALA A 114 16.75 -6.81 5.77
C ALA A 114 17.12 -6.79 7.26
N VAL A 115 17.89 -7.77 7.74
CA VAL A 115 18.33 -7.85 9.15
C VAL A 115 19.10 -6.59 9.59
N VAL A 116 19.94 -6.03 8.70
CA VAL A 116 20.72 -4.82 9.00
C VAL A 116 19.98 -3.56 8.60
N GLY A 117 19.32 -3.58 7.43
CA GLY A 117 18.67 -2.42 6.83
C GLY A 117 17.45 -1.93 7.61
N ILE A 118 16.62 -2.84 8.11
CA ILE A 118 15.39 -2.50 8.86
C ILE A 118 15.71 -1.71 10.15
N PRO A 119 16.61 -2.16 11.05
CA PRO A 119 17.01 -1.38 12.23
C PRO A 119 17.62 -0.02 11.88
N LEU A 120 18.49 0.03 10.86
CA LEU A 120 19.10 1.28 10.39
C LEU A 120 18.03 2.26 9.89
N GLY A 121 17.07 1.76 9.10
CA GLY A 121 15.94 2.52 8.59
C GLY A 121 15.06 3.06 9.72
N MET A 122 14.73 2.24 10.73
CA MET A 122 13.96 2.67 11.89
C MET A 122 14.65 3.80 12.66
N VAL A 123 15.95 3.69 12.95
CA VAL A 123 16.72 4.74 13.64
C VAL A 123 16.76 6.03 12.82
N MET A 124 16.93 5.91 11.50
CA MET A 124 16.88 7.06 10.59
C MET A 124 15.51 7.75 10.62
N PHE A 125 14.42 7.00 10.47
CA PHE A 125 13.06 7.56 10.49
C PHE A 125 12.72 8.20 11.84
N GLN A 126 13.12 7.57 12.96
CA GLN A 126 12.95 8.16 14.28
C GLN A 126 13.73 9.48 14.41
N SER A 127 14.99 9.51 14.00
CA SER A 127 15.83 10.70 14.05
C SER A 127 15.27 11.85 13.20
N ILE A 128 14.73 11.53 12.02
CA ILE A 128 14.05 12.50 11.16
C ILE A 128 12.77 12.99 11.83
N GLY A 129 11.96 12.09 12.40
CA GLY A 129 10.72 12.44 13.11
C GLY A 129 10.95 13.38 14.29
N GLU A 130 11.99 13.14 15.10
CA GLU A 130 12.38 14.02 16.20
C GLU A 130 12.77 15.43 15.72
N ARG A 131 13.52 15.52 14.62
CA ARG A 131 13.89 16.79 13.99
C ARG A 131 12.66 17.53 13.44
N LEU A 132 11.72 16.82 12.81
CA LEU A 132 10.46 17.39 12.33
C LEU A 132 9.61 17.92 13.49
N ASN A 133 9.48 17.18 14.60
CA ASN A 133 8.75 17.65 15.78
C ASN A 133 9.38 18.90 16.40
N LYS A 134 10.71 18.96 16.46
CA LYS A 134 11.44 20.16 16.91
C LYS A 134 11.20 21.34 15.97
N PHE A 135 11.21 21.11 14.66
CA PHE A 135 10.91 22.13 13.65
C PHE A 135 9.47 22.66 13.79
N THR A 136 8.48 21.77 13.92
CA THR A 136 7.08 22.09 14.22
C THR A 136 6.97 22.96 15.48
N SER A 137 7.72 22.62 16.53
CA SER A 137 7.73 23.40 17.77
C SER A 137 8.25 24.83 17.56
N VAL A 138 9.25 25.03 16.68
CA VAL A 138 9.75 26.36 16.33
C VAL A 138 8.71 27.15 15.53
N ILE A 139 8.02 26.52 14.58
CA ILE A 139 6.94 27.15 13.82
C ILE A 139 5.81 27.60 14.75
N ILE A 140 5.35 26.73 15.65
CA ILE A 140 4.27 27.04 16.61
C ILE A 140 4.66 28.25 17.48
N LYS A 141 5.88 28.24 18.03
CA LYS A 141 6.39 29.35 18.86
C LYS A 141 6.40 30.66 18.08
N LYS A 142 6.88 30.64 16.84
CA LYS A 142 6.93 31.83 15.97
C LYS A 142 5.53 32.33 15.61
N MET A 143 4.61 31.43 15.25
CA MET A 143 3.21 31.76 14.97
C MET A 143 2.50 32.37 16.19
N LYS A 144 2.59 31.74 17.36
CA LYS A 144 1.98 32.26 18.60
C LYS A 144 2.56 33.62 19.00
N LYS A 145 3.87 33.84 18.79
CA LYS A 145 4.50 35.14 19.01
C LYS A 145 4.00 36.22 18.04
N MET A 146 3.83 35.89 16.75
CA MET A 146 3.26 36.80 15.76
C MET A 146 1.79 37.15 16.06
N LEU A 147 1.04 36.20 16.63
CA LEU A 147 -0.36 36.39 17.04
C LEU A 147 -0.52 37.11 18.40
N GLY A 148 0.58 37.49 19.06
CA GLY A 148 0.53 38.21 20.34
C GLY A 148 -0.01 37.38 21.51
N CYS A 149 0.03 36.04 21.44
CA CYS A 149 -0.50 35.20 22.52
C CYS A 149 0.36 35.27 23.78
N ALA A 150 -0.27 35.40 24.95
CA ALA A 150 0.41 35.46 26.26
C ALA A 150 1.21 34.19 26.59
N THR A 151 0.77 33.02 26.12
CA THR A 151 1.47 31.74 26.27
C THR A 151 2.11 31.33 24.95
N THR A 152 3.44 31.38 24.88
CA THR A 152 4.20 31.04 23.66
C THR A 152 4.72 29.60 23.65
N GLU A 153 4.51 28.84 24.72
CA GLU A 153 4.94 27.44 24.78
C GLU A 153 4.11 26.52 23.87
N ALA A 154 4.80 25.54 23.29
CA ALA A 154 4.22 24.55 22.39
C ALA A 154 3.88 23.27 23.18
N THR A 155 2.68 23.22 23.75
CA THR A 155 2.11 22.02 24.40
C THR A 155 2.11 20.82 23.46
N ASP A 156 2.24 19.61 24.00
CA ASP A 156 2.19 18.34 23.24
C ASP A 156 0.95 18.22 22.35
N VAL A 157 -0.20 18.71 22.84
CA VAL A 157 -1.46 18.76 22.06
C VAL A 157 -1.33 19.64 20.81
N ASN A 158 -0.67 20.80 20.90
CA ASN A 158 -0.46 21.68 19.74
C ASN A 158 0.47 21.03 18.71
N GLN A 159 1.49 20.31 19.19
CA GLN A 159 2.39 19.57 18.31
C GLN A 159 1.66 18.43 17.60
N LEU A 160 0.79 17.71 18.31
CA LEU A 160 -0.05 16.65 17.73
C LEU A 160 -0.94 17.19 16.60
N PHE A 161 -1.64 18.32 16.82
CA PHE A 161 -2.49 18.92 15.79
C PHE A 161 -1.70 19.38 14.57
N VAL A 162 -0.56 20.06 14.76
CA VAL A 162 0.23 20.56 13.63
C VAL A 162 0.87 19.42 12.85
N THR A 163 1.45 18.43 13.53
CA THR A 163 2.04 17.25 12.86
C THR A 163 0.96 16.43 12.15
N GLY A 164 -0.23 16.27 12.74
CA GLY A 164 -1.38 15.63 12.09
C GLY A 164 -1.86 16.39 10.84
N THR A 165 -1.94 17.72 10.92
CA THR A 165 -2.30 18.56 9.77
C THR A 165 -1.25 18.47 8.66
N LEU A 166 0.04 18.53 9.01
CA LEU A 166 1.13 18.36 8.05
C LEU A 166 1.08 16.99 7.36
N SER A 167 0.83 15.92 8.12
CA SER A 167 0.69 14.56 7.58
C SER A 167 -0.49 14.46 6.60
N SER A 168 -1.63 15.08 6.95
CA SER A 168 -2.79 15.15 6.07
C SER A 168 -2.50 15.92 4.77
N ILE A 169 -1.76 17.03 4.84
CA ILE A 169 -1.34 17.81 3.66
C ILE A 169 -0.41 16.97 2.77
N VAL A 170 0.54 16.25 3.35
CA VAL A 170 1.45 15.38 2.61
C VAL A 170 0.66 14.27 1.89
N MET A 171 -0.32 13.65 2.56
CA MET A 171 -1.18 12.64 1.94
C MET A 171 -2.02 13.20 0.79
N THR A 172 -2.70 14.34 0.97
CA THR A 172 -3.58 14.90 -0.07
C THR A 172 -2.80 15.44 -1.26
N ALA A 173 -1.62 16.05 -1.01
CA ALA A 173 -0.72 16.49 -2.07
C ALA A 173 -0.13 15.29 -2.83
N GLY A 174 0.32 14.25 -2.12
CA GLY A 174 0.81 13.01 -2.74
C GLY A 174 -0.27 12.36 -3.61
N ALA A 175 -1.50 12.26 -3.11
CA ALA A 175 -2.63 11.72 -3.87
C ALA A 175 -2.90 12.51 -5.16
N ALA A 176 -2.81 13.85 -5.12
CA ALA A 176 -2.97 14.68 -6.32
C ALA A 176 -1.88 14.41 -7.36
N VAL A 177 -0.62 14.29 -6.91
CA VAL A 177 0.53 13.96 -7.77
C VAL A 177 0.34 12.59 -8.41
N PHE A 178 0.09 11.54 -7.62
CA PHE A 178 -0.05 10.18 -8.16
C PHE A 178 -1.30 10.01 -9.03
N SER A 179 -2.42 10.66 -8.69
CA SER A 179 -3.62 10.66 -9.53
C SER A 179 -3.31 11.23 -10.93
N HIS A 180 -2.52 12.30 -11.00
CA HIS A 180 -2.13 12.90 -12.27
C HIS A 180 -1.13 12.04 -13.07
N TYR A 181 -0.05 11.55 -12.43
CA TYR A 181 1.01 10.83 -13.13
C TYR A 181 0.62 9.40 -13.51
N GLU A 182 -0.13 8.70 -12.65
CA GLU A 182 -0.48 7.29 -12.84
C GLU A 182 -1.86 7.11 -13.50
N ASN A 183 -2.59 8.21 -13.76
CA ASN A 183 -3.96 8.21 -14.28
C ASN A 183 -4.93 7.39 -13.41
N TRP A 184 -4.79 7.47 -12.09
CA TRP A 184 -5.70 6.84 -11.13
C TRP A 184 -6.75 7.83 -10.65
N ASN A 185 -7.89 7.32 -10.18
CA ASN A 185 -8.85 8.16 -9.47
C ASN A 185 -8.19 8.73 -8.21
N TYR A 186 -8.62 9.93 -7.79
CA TYR A 186 -8.04 10.58 -6.62
C TYR A 186 -8.17 9.72 -5.34
N ILE A 187 -9.28 9.00 -5.19
CA ILE A 187 -9.50 8.13 -4.03
C ILE A 187 -8.53 6.94 -4.01
N ASP A 188 -8.25 6.34 -5.18
CA ASP A 188 -7.31 5.23 -5.34
C ASP A 188 -5.87 5.71 -5.08
N ALA A 189 -5.53 6.91 -5.57
CA ALA A 189 -4.23 7.53 -5.29
C ALA A 189 -4.06 7.90 -3.82
N PHE A 190 -5.13 8.34 -3.15
CA PHE A 190 -5.13 8.61 -1.71
C PHE A 190 -4.98 7.32 -0.90
N TYR A 191 -5.73 6.27 -1.27
CA TYR A 191 -5.59 4.93 -0.72
C TYR A 191 -4.16 4.40 -0.87
N TYR A 192 -3.57 4.52 -2.06
CA TYR A 192 -2.18 4.17 -2.33
C TYR A 192 -1.22 4.91 -1.38
N CYS A 193 -1.33 6.24 -1.27
CA CYS A 193 -0.50 7.03 -0.36
C CYS A 193 -0.64 6.56 1.10
N PHE A 194 -1.87 6.29 1.55
CA PHE A 194 -2.12 5.84 2.93
C PHE A 194 -1.51 4.46 3.20
N ILE A 195 -1.77 3.47 2.36
CA ILE A 195 -1.25 2.09 2.47
C ILE A 195 0.28 2.07 2.38
N THR A 196 0.86 2.96 1.58
CA THR A 196 2.32 3.13 1.44
C THR A 196 2.94 3.71 2.70
N LEU A 197 2.44 4.86 3.17
CA LEU A 197 3.04 5.59 4.30
C LEU A 197 2.81 4.90 5.65
N THR A 198 1.75 4.09 5.76
CA THR A 198 1.49 3.22 6.92
C THR A 198 2.25 1.89 6.85
N THR A 199 3.09 1.68 5.82
CA THR A 199 3.90 0.47 5.62
C THR A 199 3.09 -0.83 5.50
N ILE A 200 1.81 -0.73 5.11
CA ILE A 200 0.96 -1.91 4.84
C ILE A 200 1.35 -2.53 3.48
N GLY A 201 1.45 -1.68 2.45
CA GLY A 201 2.00 -2.04 1.14
C GLY A 201 1.36 -3.26 0.44
N PHE A 202 0.03 -3.29 0.27
CA PHE A 202 -0.67 -4.42 -0.38
C PHE A 202 -0.17 -4.72 -1.81
N GLY A 203 0.27 -3.72 -2.57
CA GLY A 203 0.82 -3.89 -3.92
C GLY A 203 -0.21 -4.01 -5.04
N ASP A 204 -1.48 -3.80 -4.73
CA ASP A 204 -2.57 -3.63 -5.69
C ASP A 204 -2.39 -2.37 -6.55
N PHE A 205 -1.96 -1.27 -5.92
CA PHE A 205 -1.46 -0.05 -6.54
C PHE A 205 0.03 0.12 -6.27
N VAL A 206 0.82 0.34 -7.33
CA VAL A 206 2.27 0.57 -7.25
C VAL A 206 2.65 1.61 -8.30
N ALA A 207 3.20 2.75 -7.88
CA ALA A 207 3.63 3.79 -8.79
C ALA A 207 4.86 3.36 -9.61
N LEU A 208 5.12 4.04 -10.72
CA LEU A 208 6.24 3.77 -11.65
C LEU A 208 6.13 2.42 -12.37
N GLN A 209 4.94 1.80 -12.39
CA GLN A 209 4.69 0.52 -13.07
C GLN A 209 3.94 0.69 -14.41
N VAL A 210 3.75 1.92 -14.90
CA VAL A 210 2.93 2.16 -16.10
C VAL A 210 3.64 1.70 -17.37
N THR A 211 3.32 0.46 -17.76
CA THR A 211 3.10 0.10 -19.15
C THR A 211 1.71 -0.54 -19.24
N GLN A 212 0.71 0.27 -19.66
CA GLN A 212 -0.66 -0.11 -20.05
C GLN A 212 -1.51 -0.97 -19.08
N ARG A 213 -2.01 -0.41 -17.97
CA ARG A 213 -3.15 -1.01 -17.21
C ARG A 213 -4.52 -0.44 -17.59
N SER A 214 -4.62 0.82 -17.98
CA SER A 214 -5.92 1.49 -18.19
C SER A 214 -6.67 1.07 -19.47
N GLY A 215 -6.02 0.33 -20.38
CA GLY A 215 -6.64 -0.10 -21.64
C GLY A 215 -7.45 -1.39 -21.57
N ASN A 216 -7.20 -2.32 -20.64
CA ASN A 216 -7.74 -3.68 -20.81
C ASN A 216 -9.10 -3.94 -20.15
N PHE A 217 -9.49 -3.20 -19.10
CA PHE A 217 -10.78 -3.46 -18.42
C PHE A 217 -11.96 -2.79 -19.13
N TYR A 218 -11.77 -1.60 -19.70
CA TYR A 218 -12.79 -0.90 -20.50
C TYR A 218 -13.09 -1.59 -21.83
N PHE A 219 -12.09 -2.22 -22.45
CA PHE A 219 -12.30 -2.98 -23.69
C PHE A 219 -13.11 -4.26 -23.44
N ILE A 220 -12.91 -4.95 -22.31
CA ILE A 220 -13.68 -6.17 -21.99
C ILE A 220 -15.15 -5.83 -21.71
N SER A 221 -15.44 -4.75 -20.96
CA SER A 221 -16.83 -4.36 -20.66
C SER A 221 -17.58 -3.80 -21.88
N THR A 222 -16.91 -3.08 -22.79
CA THR A 222 -17.54 -2.58 -24.03
C THR A 222 -17.71 -3.65 -25.11
N SER A 223 -16.87 -4.70 -25.10
CA SER A 223 -17.00 -5.85 -26.02
C SER A 223 -18.18 -6.77 -25.66
N ILE A 224 -18.58 -6.79 -24.39
CA ILE A 224 -19.72 -7.60 -23.90
C ILE A 224 -21.06 -6.86 -24.10
N SER A 225 -21.05 -5.52 -24.22
CA SER A 225 -22.25 -4.70 -24.46
C SER A 225 -22.65 -4.60 -25.94
N THR A 226 -21.79 -5.05 -26.86
CA THR A 226 -21.98 -4.91 -28.31
C THR A 226 -22.22 -6.22 -29.09
N ASN A 227 -22.46 -7.34 -28.39
CA ASN A 227 -23.00 -8.59 -28.95
C ASN A 227 -24.20 -9.06 -28.13
#